data_AF-A0A5E4LA65-F1
#
_entry.id   AF-A0A5E4LA65-F1
#
_cell.length_a   1.000
_cell.length_b   1.000
_cell.length_c   1.000
_cell.angle_alpha   90.00
_cell.angle_beta   90.00
_cell.angle_gamma   90.00
#
_symmetry.space_group_name_H-M   'P 1'
#
loop_
_entity.id
_entity.type
_entity.pdbx_description
1 polymer ?
#
loop_
_entity_poly.entity_id
_entity_poly.type
_entity_poly.pdbx_seq_one_letter_code
_entity_poly.pdbx_strand_id
1 'polypeptide(L)'
;MALFELFISYGMIGLFILSIISSIIPIPTEPVVFGLLGVGGNPDLIFITLTSGSLIGASLGYYMGKHGLTKIIQHHNKEKENQTRIYFRKYGTLLLFISPWIPVVVDLAPIVAGIQNYDLKRFLIVILIANIFKSIGVVFLSITIISWWTLFTKYGVWWWN
;
A
#
# COMPACT_ATOMS: atom_id res chain seq x y z
N MET A 1 7.34 2.27 -18.26
CA MET A 1 6.04 1.94 -18.90
C MET A 1 5.77 0.44 -18.93
N ALA A 2 6.65 -0.37 -19.54
CA ALA A 2 6.42 -1.81 -19.75
C ALA A 2 6.03 -2.64 -18.50
N LEU A 3 6.56 -2.31 -17.31
CA LEU A 3 6.22 -3.05 -16.08
C LEU A 3 4.73 -2.92 -15.72
N PHE A 4 4.19 -1.71 -15.71
CA PHE A 4 2.78 -1.48 -15.35
C PHE A 4 1.84 -2.02 -16.40
N GLU A 5 2.19 -1.90 -17.69
CA GLU A 5 1.45 -2.50 -18.80
C GLU A 5 1.37 -4.02 -18.68
N LEU A 6 2.47 -4.66 -18.26
CA LEU A 6 2.47 -6.10 -17.96
C LEU A 6 1.46 -6.44 -16.87
N PHE A 7 1.49 -5.73 -15.72
CA PHE A 7 0.52 -5.98 -14.65
C PHE A 7 -0.93 -5.69 -15.05
N ILE A 8 -1.17 -4.67 -15.88
CA ILE A 8 -2.50 -4.37 -16.43
C ILE A 8 -2.97 -5.51 -17.35
N SER A 9 -2.09 -6.06 -18.19
CA SER A 9 -2.37 -7.21 -19.07
C SER A 9 -2.81 -8.45 -18.28
N TYR A 10 -2.19 -8.68 -17.11
CA TYR A 10 -2.58 -9.75 -16.17
C TYR A 10 -3.84 -9.44 -15.34
N GLY A 11 -4.46 -8.27 -15.50
CA GLY A 11 -5.73 -7.94 -14.86
C GLY A 11 -5.65 -7.89 -13.33
N MET A 12 -6.66 -8.50 -12.68
CA MET A 12 -6.76 -8.58 -11.21
C MET A 12 -5.61 -9.37 -10.59
N ILE A 13 -5.12 -10.41 -11.26
CA ILE A 13 -3.99 -11.22 -10.75
C ILE A 13 -2.73 -10.35 -10.73
N GLY A 14 -2.53 -9.54 -11.78
CA GLY A 14 -1.43 -8.59 -11.84
C GLY A 14 -1.49 -7.58 -10.71
N LEU A 15 -2.66 -6.98 -10.48
CA LEU A 15 -2.88 -6.05 -9.36
C LEU A 15 -2.62 -6.72 -8.00
N PHE A 16 -3.10 -7.94 -7.80
CA PHE A 16 -2.92 -8.69 -6.56
C PHE A 16 -1.42 -8.89 -6.25
N ILE A 17 -0.67 -9.42 -7.21
CA ILE A 17 0.77 -9.65 -7.05
C ILE A 17 1.50 -8.33 -6.81
N LEU A 18 1.19 -7.29 -7.59
CA LEU A 18 1.80 -5.98 -7.43
C LEU A 18 1.51 -5.38 -6.05
N SER A 19 0.30 -5.52 -5.53
CA SER A 19 -0.08 -4.98 -4.22
C SER A 19 0.62 -5.67 -3.04
N ILE A 20 0.97 -6.96 -3.19
CA ILE A 20 1.80 -7.68 -2.21
C ILE A 20 3.23 -7.12 -2.24
N ILE A 21 3.82 -7.01 -3.43
CA ILE A 21 5.19 -6.52 -3.61
C ILE A 21 5.31 -5.07 -3.16
N SER A 22 4.31 -4.25 -3.50
CA SER A 22 4.20 -2.83 -3.15
C SER A 22 4.24 -2.58 -1.64
N SER A 23 3.77 -3.55 -0.84
CA SER A 23 3.80 -3.42 0.63
C SER A 23 5.15 -3.74 1.27
N ILE A 24 6.09 -4.30 0.50
CA ILE A 24 7.46 -4.63 0.95
C ILE A 24 8.46 -3.66 0.32
N ILE A 25 8.24 -3.32 -0.96
CA ILE A 25 9.06 -2.42 -1.75
C ILE A 25 8.16 -1.27 -2.19
N PRO A 26 8.58 0.01 -2.03
CA PRO A 26 7.78 1.19 -2.38
C PRO A 26 7.58 1.33 -3.89
N ILE A 27 6.73 0.47 -4.45
CA ILE A 27 6.32 0.47 -5.85
C ILE A 27 4.89 1.02 -5.89
N PRO A 28 4.62 2.05 -6.70
CA PRO A 28 3.29 2.61 -6.82
C PRO A 28 2.32 1.60 -7.45
N THR A 29 1.13 1.47 -6.87
CA THR A 29 0.04 0.60 -7.38
C THR A 29 -0.98 1.39 -8.20
N GLU A 30 -0.96 2.70 -8.05
CA GLU A 30 -1.90 3.65 -8.64
C GLU A 30 -1.96 3.50 -10.17
N PRO A 31 -0.85 3.44 -10.93
CA PRO A 31 -0.91 3.34 -12.39
C PRO A 31 -1.67 2.10 -12.90
N VAL A 32 -1.57 0.97 -12.19
CA VAL A 32 -2.27 -0.27 -12.55
C VAL A 32 -3.75 -0.18 -12.21
N VAL A 33 -4.11 0.42 -11.05
CA VAL A 33 -5.50 0.70 -10.69
C VAL A 33 -6.16 1.62 -11.72
N PHE A 34 -5.48 2.70 -12.12
CA PHE A 34 -5.93 3.60 -13.18
C PHE A 34 -6.15 2.86 -14.51
N GLY A 35 -5.19 2.05 -14.94
CA GLY A 35 -5.29 1.29 -16.17
C GLY A 35 -6.47 0.31 -16.17
N LEU A 36 -6.67 -0.44 -15.08
CA LEU A 36 -7.76 -1.41 -14.94
C LEU A 36 -9.13 -0.75 -14.91
N LEU A 37 -9.27 0.39 -14.22
CA LEU A 37 -10.51 1.17 -14.26
C LEU A 37 -10.77 1.77 -15.64
N GLY A 38 -9.72 2.24 -16.32
CA GLY A 38 -9.81 2.83 -17.66
C GLY A 38 -10.31 1.88 -18.75
N VAL A 39 -10.04 0.57 -18.60
CA VAL A 39 -10.56 -0.48 -19.50
C VAL A 39 -11.92 -1.06 -19.07
N GLY A 40 -12.57 -0.46 -18.06
CA GLY A 40 -13.90 -0.88 -17.59
C GLY A 40 -13.89 -1.95 -16.49
N GLY A 41 -12.78 -2.13 -15.77
CA GLY A 41 -12.71 -3.03 -14.63
C GLY A 41 -13.66 -2.62 -13.50
N ASN A 42 -14.23 -3.61 -12.80
CA ASN A 42 -15.15 -3.37 -11.69
C ASN A 42 -14.40 -2.73 -10.49
N PRO A 43 -14.80 -1.54 -10.02
CA PRO A 43 -14.14 -0.85 -8.91
C PRO A 43 -14.12 -1.63 -7.59
N ASP A 44 -15.20 -2.36 -7.28
CA ASP A 44 -15.32 -3.14 -6.05
C ASP A 44 -14.32 -4.30 -6.05
N LEU A 45 -14.17 -4.97 -7.19
CA LEU A 45 -13.19 -6.05 -7.34
C LEU A 45 -11.75 -5.52 -7.25
N ILE A 46 -11.47 -4.37 -7.85
CA ILE A 46 -10.15 -3.72 -7.75
C ILE A 46 -9.86 -3.35 -6.30
N PHE A 47 -10.83 -2.76 -5.60
CA PHE A 47 -10.72 -2.40 -4.19
C PHE A 47 -10.43 -3.61 -3.30
N ILE A 48 -11.19 -4.71 -3.45
CA ILE A 48 -10.99 -5.94 -2.68
C ILE A 48 -9.63 -6.55 -2.98
N THR A 49 -9.24 -6.60 -4.25
CA THR A 49 -7.96 -7.18 -4.69
C THR A 49 -6.77 -6.39 -4.15
N LEU A 50 -6.83 -5.06 -4.25
CA LEU A 50 -5.80 -4.17 -3.73
C LEU A 50 -5.67 -4.28 -2.21
N THR A 51 -6.80 -4.25 -1.49
CA THR A 51 -6.82 -4.31 -0.02
C THR A 51 -6.29 -5.65 0.49
N SER A 52 -6.74 -6.76 -0.11
CA SER A 52 -6.33 -8.11 0.30
C SER A 52 -4.85 -8.38 0.03
N GLY A 53 -4.34 -8.01 -1.15
CA GLY A 53 -2.92 -8.19 -1.46
C GLY A 53 -2.02 -7.28 -0.62
N SER A 54 -2.40 -6.02 -0.36
CA SER A 54 -1.66 -5.16 0.58
C SER A 54 -1.67 -5.68 2.01
N LEU A 55 -2.78 -6.26 2.49
CA LEU A 55 -2.82 -6.89 3.82
C LEU A 55 -1.88 -8.09 3.91
N ILE A 56 -1.83 -8.93 2.87
CA ILE A 56 -0.92 -10.08 2.80
C ILE A 56 0.53 -9.60 2.77
N GLY A 57 0.85 -8.62 1.92
CA GLY A 57 2.19 -8.02 1.84
C GLY A 57 2.64 -7.42 3.16
N ALA A 58 1.78 -6.67 3.84
CA ALA A 58 2.09 -6.11 5.16
C ALA A 58 2.29 -7.21 6.21
N SER A 59 1.50 -8.27 6.17
CA SER A 59 1.67 -9.43 7.05
C SER A 59 3.01 -10.12 6.81
N LEU A 60 3.42 -10.29 5.55
CA LEU A 60 4.74 -10.82 5.20
C LEU A 60 5.85 -9.91 5.75
N GLY A 61 5.75 -8.59 5.56
CA GLY A 61 6.69 -7.62 6.13
C GLY A 61 6.81 -7.72 7.65
N TYR A 62 5.67 -7.88 8.34
CA TYR A 62 5.65 -8.13 9.78
C TYR A 62 6.39 -9.41 10.19
N TYR A 63 6.14 -10.53 9.50
CA TYR A 63 6.84 -11.78 9.78
C TYR A 63 8.32 -11.72 9.44
N MET A 64 8.70 -11.01 8.38
CA MET A 64 10.08 -10.74 8.01
C MET A 64 10.78 -9.91 9.10
N GLY A 65 10.13 -8.89 9.64
CA GLY A 65 10.67 -8.12 10.76
C GLY A 65 10.82 -8.95 12.03
N LYS A 66 9.79 -9.76 12.35
CA LYS A 66 9.75 -10.59 13.55
C LYS A 66 10.81 -11.70 13.57
N HIS A 67 11.04 -12.36 12.43
CA HIS A 67 11.95 -13.51 12.35
C HIS A 67 13.31 -13.18 11.69
N GLY A 68 13.39 -12.11 10.90
CA GLY A 68 14.55 -11.82 10.05
C GLY A 68 15.66 -11.01 10.72
N LEU A 69 15.41 -10.28 11.82
CA LEU A 69 16.33 -9.21 12.26
C LEU A 69 16.81 -9.24 13.72
N THR A 70 16.78 -10.39 14.39
CA THR A 70 17.71 -10.58 15.51
C THR A 70 19.11 -11.02 15.06
N LYS A 71 19.26 -11.53 13.82
CA LYS A 71 20.49 -12.21 13.36
C LYS A 71 21.32 -11.47 12.31
N ILE A 72 20.73 -10.54 11.54
CA ILE A 72 21.41 -9.84 10.43
C ILE A 72 22.02 -8.49 10.83
N ILE A 73 21.54 -7.84 11.91
CA ILE A 73 22.02 -6.50 12.26
C ILE A 73 23.01 -6.57 13.41
N GLN A 74 24.27 -6.88 13.06
CA GLN A 74 25.41 -6.76 13.97
C GLN A 74 25.85 -5.29 14.18
N HIS A 75 25.26 -4.33 13.45
CA HIS A 75 25.61 -2.89 13.49
C HIS A 75 24.44 -2.00 13.97
N HIS A 76 23.69 -2.43 14.99
CA HIS A 76 22.62 -1.61 15.56
C HIS A 76 23.17 -0.50 16.45
N ASN A 77 22.83 0.75 16.13
CA ASN A 77 22.85 1.81 17.12
C ASN A 77 21.68 1.54 18.10
N LYS A 78 22.01 0.84 19.20
CA LYS A 78 21.07 0.42 20.27
C LYS A 78 20.22 1.58 20.80
N GLU A 79 20.75 2.80 20.74
CA GLU A 79 20.06 3.99 21.20
C GLU A 79 18.87 4.34 20.28
N LYS A 80 19.05 4.29 18.95
CA LYS A 80 17.95 4.49 17.98
C LYS A 80 16.89 3.41 18.05
N GLU A 81 17.31 2.16 18.28
CA GLU A 81 16.39 1.03 18.45
C GLU A 81 15.52 1.20 19.70
N ASN A 82 16.13 1.58 20.83
CA ASN A 82 15.39 1.78 22.07
C ASN A 82 14.43 2.97 21.99
N GLN A 83 14.84 4.06 21.33
CA GLN A 83 13.95 5.18 21.02
C GLN A 83 12.76 4.71 20.17
N THR A 84 13.02 4.02 19.06
CA THR A 84 11.97 3.49 18.17
C THR A 84 11.03 2.56 18.93
N ARG A 85 11.55 1.71 19.81
CA ARG A 85 10.79 0.83 20.70
C ARG A 85 9.89 1.59 21.66
N ILE A 86 10.38 2.67 22.29
CA ILE A 86 9.58 3.51 23.20
C ILE A 86 8.45 4.20 22.41
N TYR A 87 8.75 4.78 21.24
CA TYR A 87 7.75 5.40 20.39
C TYR A 87 6.71 4.39 19.88
N PHE A 88 7.12 3.21 19.42
CA PHE A 88 6.20 2.18 18.94
C PHE A 88 5.36 1.59 20.08
N ARG A 89 5.90 1.49 21.30
CA ARG A 89 5.14 1.04 22.48
C ARG A 89 4.07 2.05 22.89
N LYS A 90 4.32 3.35 22.73
CA LYS A 90 3.39 4.42 23.12
C LYS A 90 2.42 4.81 22.00
N TYR A 91 2.87 4.81 20.74
CA TYR A 91 2.14 5.31 19.57
C TYR A 91 1.98 4.29 18.45
N GLY A 92 2.32 3.00 18.64
CA GLY A 92 2.35 2.00 17.57
C GLY A 92 1.05 1.88 16.78
N THR A 93 -0.11 2.00 17.46
CA THR A 93 -1.42 2.04 16.79
C THR A 93 -1.57 3.24 15.86
N LEU A 94 -1.19 4.45 16.32
CA LEU A 94 -1.23 5.67 15.51
C LEU A 94 -0.22 5.61 14.36
N LEU A 95 0.99 5.12 14.62
CA LEU A 95 2.06 4.95 13.63
C LEU A 95 1.62 4.02 12.50
N LEU A 96 1.02 2.87 12.84
CA LEU A 96 0.50 1.91 11.86
C LEU A 96 -0.71 2.44 11.08
N PHE A 97 -1.53 3.28 11.71
CA PHE A 97 -2.69 3.86 11.05
C PHE A 97 -2.30 4.99 10.08
N ILE A 98 -1.30 5.79 10.44
CA ILE A 98 -0.80 6.90 9.63
C ILE A 98 0.20 6.43 8.58
N SER A 99 0.86 5.27 8.78
CA SER A 99 1.91 4.81 7.88
C SER A 99 1.50 4.80 6.40
N PRO A 100 0.29 4.34 5.99
CA PRO A 100 -0.18 4.33 4.59
C PRO A 100 -0.07 5.65 3.83
N TRP A 101 -0.03 6.77 4.55
CA TRP A 101 -0.01 8.13 4.00
C TRP A 101 1.39 8.63 3.69
N ILE A 102 2.43 7.99 4.22
CA ILE A 102 3.83 8.40 4.04
C ILE A 102 4.54 7.24 3.31
N PRO A 103 4.83 7.36 2.00
CA PRO A 103 5.30 6.24 1.16
C PRO A 103 6.46 5.43 1.76
N VAL A 104 7.44 6.11 2.37
CA VAL A 104 8.61 5.45 2.98
C VAL A 104 8.25 4.74 4.30
N VAL A 105 7.28 5.27 5.04
CA VAL A 105 6.86 4.71 6.34
C VAL A 105 5.85 3.58 6.14
N VAL A 106 5.05 3.59 5.06
CA VAL A 106 4.11 2.52 4.69
C VAL A 106 4.77 1.15 4.81
N ASP A 107 5.89 0.98 4.11
CA ASP A 107 6.49 -0.33 3.87
C ASP A 107 7.40 -0.74 5.04
N LEU A 108 7.96 0.24 5.75
CA LEU A 108 8.79 0.00 6.93
C LEU A 108 7.96 -0.30 8.18
N ALA A 109 6.76 0.26 8.32
CA ALA A 109 5.95 0.12 9.54
C ALA A 109 5.59 -1.33 9.88
N PRO A 110 5.20 -2.21 8.93
CA PRO A 110 5.00 -3.64 9.20
C PRO A 110 6.27 -4.33 9.71
N ILE A 111 7.41 -4.06 9.07
CA ILE A 111 8.70 -4.64 9.44
C ILE A 111 9.10 -4.20 10.85
N VAL A 112 8.98 -2.90 11.16
CA VAL A 112 9.28 -2.35 12.49
C VAL A 112 8.33 -2.93 13.55
N ALA A 113 7.04 -3.08 13.24
CA ALA A 113 6.08 -3.73 14.14
C ALA A 113 6.48 -5.19 14.44
N GLY A 114 6.99 -5.90 13.43
CA GLY A 114 7.54 -7.25 13.56
C GLY A 114 8.76 -7.29 14.48
N ILE A 115 9.75 -6.43 14.23
CA ILE A 115 10.99 -6.33 15.05
C ILE A 115 10.64 -6.08 16.52
N GLN A 116 9.66 -5.21 16.78
CA GLN A 116 9.24 -4.86 18.13
C GLN A 116 8.35 -5.90 18.80
N ASN A 117 8.06 -7.03 18.14
CA ASN A 117 7.11 -8.06 18.60
C ASN A 117 5.76 -7.45 19.02
N TYR A 118 5.24 -6.53 18.22
CA TYR A 118 3.93 -5.93 18.47
C TYR A 118 2.82 -6.99 18.45
N ASP A 119 1.69 -6.76 19.12
CA ASP A 119 0.61 -7.74 19.12
C ASP A 119 0.06 -7.95 17.70
N LEU A 120 0.14 -9.18 17.18
CA LEU A 120 -0.23 -9.50 15.80
C LEU A 120 -1.69 -9.17 15.51
N LYS A 121 -2.61 -9.41 16.46
CA LYS A 121 -4.04 -9.13 16.27
C LYS A 121 -4.28 -7.63 16.15
N ARG A 122 -3.68 -6.84 17.04
CA ARG A 122 -3.76 -5.37 16.97
C ARG A 122 -3.13 -4.84 15.69
N PHE A 123 -1.98 -5.38 15.27
CA PHE A 123 -1.34 -5.00 14.00
C PHE A 123 -2.28 -5.24 12.82
N LEU A 124 -2.83 -6.45 12.69
CA LEU A 124 -3.71 -6.83 11.59
C LEU A 124 -4.97 -5.97 11.52
N ILE A 125 -5.61 -5.69 12.67
CA ILE A 125 -6.80 -4.83 12.71
C ILE A 125 -6.46 -3.42 12.23
N VAL A 126 -5.40 -2.82 12.75
CA VAL A 126 -5.04 -1.43 12.43
C VAL A 126 -4.62 -1.31 10.97
N ILE A 127 -3.75 -2.20 10.48
CA ILE A 127 -3.25 -2.14 9.11
C ILE A 127 -4.35 -2.45 8.09
N LEU A 128 -5.30 -3.31 8.43
CA LEU A 128 -6.48 -3.57 7.59
C LEU A 128 -7.31 -2.30 7.42
N ILE A 129 -7.65 -1.63 8.54
CA ILE A 129 -8.43 -0.39 8.49
C ILE A 129 -7.66 0.67 7.68
N ALA A 130 -6.36 0.81 7.93
CA ALA A 130 -5.53 1.80 7.26
C ALA A 130 -5.41 1.54 5.73
N ASN A 131 -5.28 0.28 5.34
CA ASN A 131 -5.30 -0.14 3.93
C ASN A 131 -6.67 0.10 3.28
N ILE A 132 -7.77 -0.16 3.98
CA ILE A 132 -9.12 0.14 3.48
C ILE A 132 -9.25 1.64 3.16
N PHE A 133 -8.84 2.52 4.09
CA PHE A 133 -8.86 3.96 3.86
C PHE A 133 -8.00 4.37 2.66
N LYS A 134 -6.78 3.84 2.54
CA LYS A 134 -5.91 4.07 1.39
C LYS A 134 -6.56 3.61 0.09
N SER A 135 -7.07 2.37 0.05
CA SER A 135 -7.65 1.76 -1.14
C SER A 135 -8.91 2.49 -1.60
N ILE A 136 -9.77 2.94 -0.69
CA ILE A 136 -10.91 3.80 -1.00
C ILE A 136 -10.41 5.11 -1.64
N GLY A 137 -9.43 5.76 -1.02
CA GLY A 137 -8.86 7.01 -1.53
C GLY A 137 -8.30 6.87 -2.95
N VAL A 138 -7.51 5.82 -3.19
CA VAL A 138 -6.93 5.54 -4.51
C VAL A 138 -8.01 5.28 -5.55
N VAL A 139 -8.96 4.37 -5.29
CA VAL A 139 -10.01 4.03 -6.26
C VAL A 139 -10.91 5.24 -6.55
N PHE A 140 -11.32 5.98 -5.52
CA PHE A 140 -12.18 7.16 -5.69
C PHE A 140 -11.50 8.27 -6.49
N LEU A 141 -10.23 8.57 -6.17
CA LEU A 141 -9.43 9.53 -6.94
C LEU A 141 -9.29 9.06 -8.39
N SER A 142 -9.04 7.77 -8.61
CA SER A 142 -8.90 7.23 -9.96
C SER A 142 -10.17 7.39 -10.79
N ILE A 143 -11.34 7.07 -10.24
CA ILE A 143 -12.63 7.25 -10.92
C ILE A 143 -12.89 8.73 -11.23
N THR A 144 -12.63 9.62 -10.27
CA THR A 144 -12.84 11.06 -10.44
C THR A 144 -11.98 11.64 -11.56
N ILE A 145 -10.70 11.26 -11.60
CA ILE A 145 -9.77 11.69 -12.63
C ILE A 145 -10.17 11.15 -14.00
N ILE A 146 -10.55 9.87 -14.10
CA ILE A 146 -11.02 9.27 -15.36
C ILE A 146 -12.30 9.95 -15.85
N SER A 147 -13.25 10.23 -14.95
CA SER A 147 -14.49 10.93 -15.30
C SER A 147 -14.23 12.36 -15.76
N TRP A 148 -13.34 13.09 -15.09
CA TRP A 148 -12.97 14.44 -15.49
C TRP A 148 -12.28 14.44 -16.85
N TRP A 149 -11.38 13.48 -17.09
CA TRP A 149 -10.68 13.31 -18.36
C TRP A 149 -11.64 13.03 -19.52
N THR A 150 -12.61 12.13 -19.33
CA THR A 150 -13.60 11.80 -20.37
C THR A 150 -14.56 12.96 -20.67
N LEU A 151 -14.90 13.78 -19.67
CA LEU A 151 -15.66 15.00 -19.88
C LEU A 151 -14.82 16.06 -20.63
N PHE A 152 -13.56 16.22 -20.26
CA PHE A 152 -12.65 17.16 -20.93
C PHE A 152 -12.44 16.79 -22.39
N THR A 153 -12.24 15.51 -22.72
CA THR A 153 -12.11 15.08 -24.12
C THR A 153 -13.42 15.19 -24.91
N LYS A 154 -14.58 15.04 -24.25
CA LYS A 154 -15.89 15.15 -24.91
C LYS A 154 -16.32 16.60 -25.18
N TYR A 155 -15.97 17.54 -24.29
CA TYR A 155 -16.43 18.94 -24.37
C TYR A 155 -15.31 19.96 -24.64
N GLY A 156 -14.04 19.61 -24.44
CA GLY A 156 -12.88 20.47 -24.64
C GLY A 156 -12.41 20.58 -26.10
N VAL A 157 -12.92 19.73 -26.99
CA VAL A 157 -12.58 19.73 -28.44
C VAL A 157 -13.09 20.97 -29.19
N TRP A 158 -13.94 21.79 -28.57
CA TRP A 158 -14.53 22.99 -29.20
C TRP A 158 -13.73 24.30 -28.99
N TRP A 159 -12.65 24.30 -28.20
CA TRP A 159 -11.91 25.54 -27.90
C TRP A 159 -10.77 25.85 -28.89
N TRP A 160 -10.51 24.95 -29.85
CA TRP A 160 -9.38 25.01 -30.78
C TRP A 160 -9.78 24.91 -32.28
N ASN A 161 -11.06 25.10 -32.60
CA ASN A 161 -11.56 25.28 -33.97
C ASN A 161 -12.38 26.58 -34.03
#